data_AF-L7JTK3-F1
#
_entry.id   AF-L7JTK3-F1
#
_cell.length_a   1.000
_cell.length_b   1.000
_cell.length_c   1.000
_cell.angle_alpha   90.00
_cell.angle_beta   90.00
_cell.angle_gamma   90.00
#
_symmetry.space_group_name_H-M   'P 1'
#
loop_
_entity.id
_entity.type
_entity.pdbx_description
1 polymer ?
#
loop_
_entity_poly.entity_id
_entity_poly.type
_entity_poly.pdbx_seq_one_letter_code
_entity_poly.pdbx_strand_id
1 'polypeptide(L)'
;MQNNLQKSEIDRLYEKFRALLLKKAELSAKINDEKTRKLKIEAKKRTILDFLRIIRAIKQHTSHNTTENAINDLRNILKHSGGLSMYDEYVAQCTEYEKLQKELRFRKLLSSMTFTKNPIIFDTRKEIFAILNIGVMPTAHQTDFYNRYFIYPINYRVERVFRGYRTDHSSLLVYTCVILNKDDKVVFEIYDNNKLLVSGGKSIWKNFCDLFKMNINDVKLEDFFALTNKNVQFMIEDSVDLKRYEQYIPLRERK
;
A
#
# COMPACT_ATOMS: atom_id res chain seq x y z
N MET A 1 3.04 3.04 -47.73
CA MET A 1 3.92 2.01 -47.13
C MET A 1 4.34 2.30 -45.68
N GLN A 2 4.58 3.55 -45.27
CA GLN A 2 5.01 3.89 -43.89
C GLN A 2 4.04 3.46 -42.77
N ASN A 3 2.71 3.51 -42.99
CA ASN A 3 1.71 3.11 -41.98
C ASN A 3 1.77 1.63 -41.56
N ASN A 4 2.19 0.72 -42.46
CA ASN A 4 2.29 -0.70 -42.15
C ASN A 4 3.53 -1.01 -41.30
N LEU A 5 4.58 -0.20 -41.41
CA LEU A 5 5.80 -0.35 -40.62
C LEU A 5 5.58 0.06 -39.16
N GLN A 6 4.89 1.19 -38.94
CA GLN A 6 4.55 1.67 -37.60
C GLN A 6 3.60 0.73 -36.85
N LYS A 7 2.64 0.13 -37.56
CA LYS A 7 1.73 -0.87 -36.97
C LYS A 7 2.47 -2.12 -36.50
N SER A 8 3.42 -2.61 -37.30
CA SER A 8 4.28 -3.75 -36.96
C SER A 8 5.16 -3.49 -35.73
N GLU A 9 5.67 -2.27 -35.58
CA GLU A 9 6.50 -1.91 -34.42
C GLU A 9 5.68 -1.81 -33.12
N ILE A 10 4.46 -1.28 -33.20
CA ILE A 10 3.52 -1.24 -32.08
C ILE A 10 3.16 -2.65 -31.61
N ASP A 11 2.82 -3.55 -32.54
CA ASP A 11 2.49 -4.94 -32.22
C ASP A 11 3.67 -5.66 -31.55
N ARG A 12 4.90 -5.41 -32.03
CA ARG A 12 6.12 -5.95 -31.41
C ARG A 12 6.33 -5.43 -29.99
N LEU A 13 6.05 -4.16 -29.73
CA LEU A 13 6.13 -3.58 -28.39
C LEU A 13 5.06 -4.15 -27.45
N TYR A 14 3.84 -4.36 -27.94
CA TYR A 14 2.77 -5.01 -27.18
C TYR A 14 3.14 -6.43 -26.75
N GLU A 15 3.66 -7.25 -27.65
CA GLU A 15 4.09 -8.61 -27.32
C GLU A 15 5.26 -8.60 -26.32
N LYS A 16 6.21 -7.68 -26.47
CA LYS A 16 7.30 -7.51 -25.49
C LYS A 16 6.77 -7.11 -24.12
N PHE A 17 5.79 -6.21 -24.06
CA PHE A 17 5.16 -5.79 -22.81
C PHE A 17 4.40 -6.94 -22.13
N ARG A 18 3.62 -7.70 -22.90
CA ARG A 18 2.90 -8.87 -22.42
C ARG A 18 3.84 -9.93 -21.86
N ALA A 19 4.94 -10.20 -22.54
CA ALA A 19 5.97 -11.13 -22.06
C ALA A 19 6.61 -10.65 -20.73
N LEU A 20 6.85 -9.34 -20.58
CA LEU A 20 7.38 -8.78 -19.34
C LEU A 20 6.38 -8.87 -18.18
N LEU A 21 5.08 -8.69 -18.43
CA LEU A 21 4.04 -8.86 -17.40
C LEU A 21 3.97 -10.31 -16.91
N LEU A 22 4.00 -11.27 -17.82
CA LEU A 22 4.02 -12.70 -17.47
C LEU A 22 5.27 -13.05 -16.65
N LYS A 23 6.44 -12.57 -17.08
CA LYS A 23 7.71 -12.77 -16.36
C LYS A 23 7.68 -12.13 -14.96
N LYS A 24 7.06 -10.96 -14.81
CA LYS A 24 6.88 -10.30 -13.50
C LYS A 24 5.97 -11.12 -12.58
N ALA A 25 4.88 -11.67 -13.10
CA ALA A 25 3.97 -12.52 -12.34
C ALA A 25 4.68 -13.80 -11.86
N GLU A 26 5.44 -14.46 -12.75
CA GLU A 26 6.23 -15.64 -12.43
C GLU A 26 7.29 -15.36 -11.34
N LEU A 27 8.03 -14.25 -11.48
CA LEU A 27 9.01 -13.84 -10.46
C LEU A 27 8.36 -13.52 -9.11
N SER A 28 7.17 -12.91 -9.13
CA SER A 28 6.42 -12.61 -7.90
C SER A 28 5.99 -13.88 -7.18
N ALA A 29 5.55 -14.91 -7.92
CA ALA A 29 5.24 -16.23 -7.37
C ALA A 29 6.49 -16.87 -6.75
N LYS A 30 7.63 -16.89 -7.46
CA LYS A 30 8.91 -17.41 -6.94
C LYS A 30 9.37 -16.71 -5.67
N ILE A 31 9.22 -15.39 -5.58
CA ILE A 31 9.54 -14.62 -4.36
C ILE A 31 8.65 -15.05 -3.19
N ASN A 32 7.36 -15.30 -3.44
CA ASN A 32 6.44 -15.75 -2.40
C ASN A 32 6.77 -17.16 -1.90
N ASP A 33 7.14 -18.06 -2.81
CA ASP A 33 7.58 -19.42 -2.48
C ASP A 33 8.87 -19.39 -1.64
N GLU A 34 9.85 -18.55 -2.02
CA GLU A 34 11.09 -18.37 -1.25
C GLU A 34 10.85 -17.77 0.14
N LYS A 35 9.92 -16.81 0.28
CA LYS A 35 9.51 -16.30 1.59
C LYS A 35 8.90 -17.41 2.46
N THR A 36 8.05 -18.25 1.88
CA THR A 36 7.44 -19.39 2.57
C THR A 36 8.50 -20.41 2.98
N ARG A 37 9.47 -20.71 2.11
CA ARG A 37 10.61 -21.59 2.40
C ARG A 37 11.47 -21.05 3.54
N LYS A 38 11.78 -19.75 3.53
CA LYS A 38 12.53 -19.07 4.60
C LYS A 38 11.84 -19.20 5.95
N LEU A 39 10.52 -18.98 6.01
CA LEU A 39 9.74 -19.13 7.24
C LEU A 39 9.79 -20.56 7.79
N LYS A 40 9.66 -21.58 6.91
CA LYS A 40 9.78 -23.00 7.30
C LYS A 40 11.16 -23.33 7.87
N ILE A 41 12.22 -22.79 7.27
CA ILE A 41 13.60 -22.98 7.76
C ILE A 41 13.78 -22.33 9.14
N GLU A 42 13.31 -21.10 9.33
CA GLU A 42 13.41 -20.40 10.61
C GLU A 42 12.61 -21.12 11.71
N ALA A 43 11.44 -21.67 11.39
CA ALA A 43 10.68 -22.51 12.33
C ALA A 43 11.48 -23.75 12.74
N LYS A 44 12.03 -24.51 11.77
CA LYS A 44 12.87 -25.69 12.05
C LYS A 44 14.09 -25.36 12.91
N LYS A 45 14.75 -24.22 12.66
CA LYS A 45 15.87 -23.75 13.49
C LYS A 45 15.47 -23.54 14.94
N ARG A 46 14.31 -22.92 15.20
CA ARG A 46 13.81 -22.71 16.57
C ARG A 46 13.53 -24.03 17.26
N THR A 47 12.84 -24.95 16.59
CA THR A 47 12.60 -26.31 17.10
C THR A 47 13.89 -27.03 17.48
N ILE A 48 14.91 -26.97 16.62
CA ILE A 48 16.23 -27.56 16.91
C ILE A 48 16.86 -26.90 18.15
N LEU A 49 16.81 -25.56 18.27
CA LEU A 49 17.34 -24.85 19.43
C LEU A 49 16.64 -25.25 20.73
N ASP A 50 15.32 -25.44 20.69
CA ASP A 50 14.56 -25.88 21.86
C ASP A 50 14.92 -27.32 22.27
N PHE A 51 15.11 -28.23 21.31
CA PHE A 51 15.64 -29.56 21.59
C PHE A 51 17.04 -29.51 22.22
N LEU A 52 17.93 -28.66 21.70
CA LEU A 52 19.27 -28.49 22.26
C LEU A 52 19.25 -27.95 23.70
N ARG A 53 18.30 -27.05 24.02
CA ARG A 53 18.10 -26.57 25.40
C ARG A 53 17.67 -27.69 26.33
N ILE A 54 16.75 -28.54 25.90
CA ILE A 54 16.31 -29.73 26.66
C ILE A 54 17.50 -30.66 26.93
N ILE A 55 18.25 -31.01 25.88
CA ILE A 55 19.41 -31.92 26.00
C ILE A 55 20.47 -31.32 26.95
N ARG A 56 20.73 -30.01 26.87
CA ARG A 56 21.68 -29.32 27.77
C ARG A 56 21.21 -29.38 29.23
N ALA A 57 19.93 -29.15 29.50
CA ALA A 57 19.37 -29.26 30.85
C ALA A 57 19.52 -30.68 31.40
N ILE A 58 19.17 -31.70 30.60
CA ILE A 58 19.35 -33.12 30.99
C ILE A 58 20.81 -33.41 31.35
N LYS A 59 21.76 -32.95 30.52
CA LYS A 59 23.19 -33.17 30.75
C LYS A 59 23.72 -32.48 32.01
N GLN A 60 23.19 -31.31 32.36
CA GLN A 60 23.57 -30.59 33.59
C GLN A 60 23.00 -31.25 34.85
N HIS A 61 21.80 -31.83 34.77
CA HIS A 61 21.17 -32.52 35.91
C HIS A 61 21.64 -33.96 36.10
N THR A 62 22.18 -34.61 35.08
CA THR A 62 22.77 -35.97 35.22
C THR A 62 24.13 -35.98 35.92
N SER A 63 24.78 -34.82 36.13
CA SER A 63 26.03 -34.74 36.91
C SER A 63 25.84 -34.50 38.41
N HIS A 64 24.62 -34.19 38.88
CA HIS A 64 24.32 -33.98 40.31
C HIS A 64 22.98 -34.64 40.70
N ASN A 65 23.03 -35.60 41.62
CA ASN A 65 21.91 -36.37 42.14
C ASN A 65 20.63 -35.55 42.45
N THR A 66 19.53 -35.84 41.76
CA THR A 66 18.23 -36.32 42.30
C THR A 66 17.25 -36.41 41.14
N THR A 67 16.86 -37.65 40.80
CA THR A 67 16.04 -38.01 39.63
C THR A 67 14.68 -37.32 39.62
N GLU A 68 14.14 -36.96 40.78
CA GLU A 68 12.78 -36.44 40.93
C GLU A 68 12.65 -34.95 40.55
N ASN A 69 13.66 -34.13 40.88
CA ASN A 69 13.71 -32.72 40.46
C ASN A 69 13.97 -32.61 38.95
N ALA A 70 14.87 -33.44 38.41
CA ALA A 70 15.13 -33.51 36.97
C ALA A 70 13.87 -33.93 36.19
N ILE A 71 13.06 -34.85 36.73
CA ILE A 71 11.78 -35.28 36.14
C ILE A 71 10.73 -34.16 36.19
N ASN A 72 10.65 -33.39 37.28
CA ASN A 72 9.72 -32.27 37.38
C ASN A 72 10.11 -31.09 36.49
N ASP A 73 11.41 -30.80 36.36
CA ASP A 73 11.91 -29.78 35.43
C ASP A 73 11.71 -30.23 33.98
N LEU A 74 11.95 -31.52 33.66
CA LEU A 74 11.61 -32.10 32.36
C LEU A 74 10.11 -32.06 32.09
N ARG A 75 9.25 -32.35 33.08
CA ARG A 75 7.79 -32.20 32.94
C ARG A 75 7.38 -30.75 32.77
N ASN A 76 8.04 -29.80 33.40
CA ASN A 76 7.76 -28.37 33.21
C ASN A 76 8.18 -27.91 31.81
N ILE A 77 9.34 -28.34 31.33
CA ILE A 77 9.81 -28.07 29.96
C ILE A 77 8.95 -28.81 28.93
N LEU A 78 8.52 -30.05 29.19
CA LEU A 78 7.58 -30.83 28.37
C LEU A 78 6.14 -30.32 28.46
N LYS A 79 5.73 -29.65 29.54
CA LYS A 79 4.46 -28.90 29.59
C LYS A 79 4.54 -27.61 28.79
N HIS A 80 5.72 -26.98 28.71
CA HIS A 80 5.97 -25.81 27.85
C HIS A 80 6.24 -26.18 26.39
N SER A 81 6.66 -27.41 26.08
CA SER A 81 6.96 -27.90 24.72
C SER A 81 5.97 -28.95 24.19
N GLY A 82 5.12 -29.52 25.03
CA GLY A 82 4.09 -30.51 24.72
C GLY A 82 2.83 -29.92 24.12
N GLY A 83 2.79 -28.62 23.89
CA GLY A 83 1.84 -28.03 22.97
C GLY A 83 2.43 -28.02 21.55
N LEU A 84 2.44 -29.17 20.87
CA LEU A 84 2.34 -29.16 19.40
C LEU A 84 1.09 -28.36 18.96
N SER A 85 0.08 -28.25 19.84
CA SER A 85 -1.07 -27.36 19.71
C SER A 85 -0.80 -25.90 20.12
N MET A 86 0.22 -25.59 20.94
CA MET A 86 0.58 -24.20 21.25
C MET A 86 1.33 -23.55 20.10
N TYR A 87 2.09 -24.28 19.28
CA TYR A 87 2.71 -23.68 18.10
C TYR A 87 1.66 -23.45 17.00
N ASP A 88 0.69 -24.33 16.83
CA ASP A 88 -0.43 -24.09 15.90
C ASP A 88 -1.44 -23.08 16.45
N GLU A 89 -1.70 -23.01 17.76
CA GLU A 89 -2.54 -21.96 18.38
C GLU A 89 -1.80 -20.65 18.56
N TYR A 90 -0.49 -20.62 18.73
CA TYR A 90 0.31 -19.39 18.85
C TYR A 90 0.77 -18.91 17.48
N VAL A 91 0.98 -19.77 16.48
CA VAL A 91 1.07 -19.38 15.08
C VAL A 91 -0.31 -19.03 14.57
N ALA A 92 -1.40 -19.71 14.94
CA ALA A 92 -2.75 -19.23 14.64
C ALA A 92 -2.97 -17.90 15.34
N GLN A 93 -2.73 -17.74 16.64
CA GLN A 93 -2.89 -16.47 17.35
C GLN A 93 -1.89 -15.41 16.92
N CYS A 94 -0.66 -15.71 16.51
CA CYS A 94 0.28 -14.70 16.00
C CYS A 94 0.04 -14.40 14.54
N THR A 95 -0.42 -15.35 13.72
CA THR A 95 -0.87 -15.08 12.35
C THR A 95 -2.23 -14.42 12.34
N GLU A 96 -3.07 -14.71 13.34
CA GLU A 96 -4.38 -14.14 13.60
C GLU A 96 -4.23 -12.81 14.31
N TYR A 97 -3.22 -12.57 15.15
CA TYR A 97 -2.86 -11.28 15.77
C TYR A 97 -1.98 -10.44 14.86
N GLU A 98 -1.19 -11.01 13.94
CA GLU A 98 -0.56 -10.27 12.84
C GLU A 98 -1.56 -10.01 11.73
N LYS A 99 -2.52 -10.92 11.47
CA LYS A 99 -3.73 -10.60 10.70
C LYS A 99 -4.51 -9.56 11.46
N LEU A 100 -4.77 -9.68 12.76
CA LEU A 100 -5.55 -8.74 13.55
C LEU A 100 -4.80 -7.43 13.65
N GLN A 101 -3.48 -7.39 13.73
CA GLN A 101 -2.65 -6.17 13.77
C GLN A 101 -2.52 -5.58 12.37
N LYS A 102 -2.41 -6.39 11.32
CA LYS A 102 -2.50 -5.91 9.94
C LYS A 102 -3.88 -5.42 9.63
N GLU A 103 -4.92 -6.06 10.14
CA GLU A 103 -6.36 -5.81 10.04
C GLU A 103 -6.80 -4.79 11.08
N LEU A 104 -6.03 -4.46 12.12
CA LEU A 104 -6.23 -3.38 13.10
C LEU A 104 -5.38 -2.17 12.75
N ARG A 105 -4.31 -2.34 11.98
CA ARG A 105 -3.65 -1.26 11.22
C ARG A 105 -4.45 -0.97 9.97
N PHE A 106 -4.94 -2.01 9.29
CA PHE A 106 -5.92 -1.87 8.21
C PHE A 106 -7.24 -1.40 8.79
N ARG A 107 -7.71 -1.76 9.99
CA ARG A 107 -8.90 -1.18 10.66
C ARG A 107 -8.60 0.16 11.28
N LYS A 108 -7.42 0.49 11.78
CA LYS A 108 -7.10 1.91 12.09
C LYS A 108 -7.06 2.75 10.81
N LEU A 109 -6.79 2.14 9.64
CA LEU A 109 -7.01 2.74 8.32
C LEU A 109 -8.48 2.63 7.81
N LEU A 110 -9.20 1.52 8.06
CA LEU A 110 -10.50 1.11 7.48
C LEU A 110 -11.68 1.52 8.36
N SER A 111 -11.46 1.77 9.65
CA SER A 111 -12.51 2.21 10.59
C SER A 111 -13.01 3.62 10.26
N SER A 112 -12.41 4.27 9.25
CA SER A 112 -13.03 5.41 8.57
C SER A 112 -12.88 5.38 7.03
N MET A 113 -12.57 4.24 6.41
CA MET A 113 -12.38 4.15 4.95
C MET A 113 -13.30 3.10 4.34
N THR A 114 -14.41 3.55 3.76
CA THR A 114 -15.14 2.83 2.73
C THR A 114 -14.28 2.76 1.47
N PHE A 115 -13.39 1.77 1.35
CA PHE A 115 -12.83 1.44 0.04
C PHE A 115 -13.97 1.02 -0.89
N THR A 116 -13.97 1.52 -2.12
CA THR A 116 -14.97 1.10 -3.09
C THR A 116 -14.77 -0.40 -3.36
N LYS A 117 -15.86 -1.18 -3.36
CA LYS A 117 -15.84 -2.64 -3.55
C LYS A 117 -15.08 -3.06 -4.82
N ASN A 118 -15.03 -2.17 -5.81
CA ASN A 118 -14.18 -2.25 -7.00
C ASN A 118 -13.50 -0.88 -7.23
N PRO A 119 -12.20 -0.83 -7.64
CA PRO A 119 -11.56 0.41 -8.04
C PRO A 119 -12.15 0.93 -9.36
N ILE A 120 -12.26 2.26 -9.51
CA ILE A 120 -12.71 2.89 -10.74
C ILE A 120 -11.49 3.19 -11.60
N ILE A 121 -11.34 2.49 -12.72
CA ILE A 121 -10.17 2.56 -13.59
C ILE A 121 -10.42 3.53 -14.73
N PHE A 122 -9.49 4.44 -14.94
CA PHE A 122 -9.43 5.35 -16.07
C PHE A 122 -8.15 5.04 -16.85
N ASP A 123 -8.32 4.48 -18.05
CA ASP A 123 -7.22 4.13 -18.94
C ASP A 123 -7.44 4.84 -20.27
N THR A 124 -6.77 5.99 -20.42
CA THR A 124 -6.81 6.79 -21.66
C THR A 124 -5.40 6.93 -22.21
N ARG A 125 -5.29 7.31 -23.49
CA ARG A 125 -3.97 7.60 -24.10
C ARG A 125 -3.17 8.70 -23.39
N LYS A 126 -3.84 9.56 -22.61
CA LYS A 126 -3.21 10.69 -21.92
C LYS A 126 -2.82 10.39 -20.49
N GLU A 127 -3.62 9.59 -19.79
CA GLU A 127 -3.44 9.27 -18.39
C GLU A 127 -4.03 7.91 -18.04
N ILE A 128 -3.37 7.21 -17.11
CA ILE A 128 -3.78 5.91 -16.58
C ILE A 128 -3.78 6.00 -15.05
N PHE A 129 -4.95 5.85 -14.43
CA PHE A 129 -5.10 5.87 -12.97
C PHE A 129 -6.31 5.07 -12.50
N ALA A 130 -6.34 4.71 -11.22
CA ALA A 130 -7.43 4.00 -10.57
C ALA A 130 -7.81 4.66 -9.25
N ILE A 131 -9.07 5.06 -9.11
CA ILE A 131 -9.62 5.57 -7.84
C ILE A 131 -9.92 4.37 -6.94
N LEU A 132 -9.24 4.30 -5.79
CA LEU A 132 -9.40 3.24 -4.79
C LEU A 132 -10.38 3.63 -3.69
N ASN A 133 -10.50 4.94 -3.42
CA ASN A 133 -11.43 5.52 -2.47
C ASN A 133 -11.71 6.97 -2.87
N ILE A 134 -12.97 7.34 -3.06
CA ILE A 134 -13.35 8.73 -3.34
C ILE A 134 -13.24 9.62 -2.09
N GLY A 135 -13.18 9.01 -0.90
CA GLY A 135 -13.10 9.71 0.38
C GLY A 135 -14.46 10.19 0.88
N VAL A 136 -14.41 10.99 1.94
CA VAL A 136 -15.55 11.68 2.55
C VAL A 136 -15.44 13.16 2.22
N MET A 137 -16.55 13.77 1.82
CA MET A 137 -16.57 15.18 1.47
C MET A 137 -16.32 16.05 2.71
N PRO A 138 -15.48 17.09 2.63
CA PRO A 138 -15.20 17.97 3.75
C PRO A 138 -16.46 18.74 4.16
N THR A 139 -16.54 19.16 5.42
CA THR A 139 -17.61 20.03 5.88
C THR A 139 -17.41 21.48 5.39
N ALA A 140 -18.47 22.29 5.43
CA ALA A 140 -18.41 23.70 5.03
C ALA A 140 -17.39 24.54 5.84
N HIS A 141 -17.10 24.13 7.07
CA HIS A 141 -16.15 24.84 7.94
C HIS A 141 -14.69 24.48 7.65
N GLN A 142 -14.44 23.41 6.88
CA GLN A 142 -13.10 22.92 6.56
C GLN A 142 -12.58 23.59 5.28
N THR A 143 -12.39 24.90 5.33
CA THR A 143 -12.04 25.75 4.17
C THR A 143 -10.73 25.36 3.49
N ASP A 144 -9.81 24.68 4.19
CA ASP A 144 -8.55 24.19 3.62
C ASP A 144 -8.75 23.06 2.60
N PHE A 145 -9.89 22.35 2.66
CA PHE A 145 -10.21 21.19 1.84
C PHE A 145 -10.96 21.52 0.57
N TYR A 146 -11.10 22.79 0.23
CA TYR A 146 -11.58 23.18 -1.10
C TYR A 146 -10.96 24.50 -1.53
N ASN A 147 -11.02 24.77 -2.82
CA ASN A 147 -10.69 26.05 -3.40
C ASN A 147 -11.68 26.35 -4.52
N ARG A 148 -11.39 27.37 -5.33
CA ARG A 148 -12.26 27.78 -6.43
C ARG A 148 -12.58 26.69 -7.45
N TYR A 149 -11.70 25.70 -7.61
CA TYR A 149 -11.74 24.72 -8.70
C TYR A 149 -11.74 23.27 -8.23
N PHE A 150 -11.38 22.99 -6.98
CA PHE A 150 -11.24 21.63 -6.48
C PHE A 150 -11.79 21.50 -5.08
N ILE A 151 -12.51 20.41 -4.84
CA ILE A 151 -12.81 19.90 -3.50
C ILE A 151 -11.84 18.73 -3.27
N TYR A 152 -11.24 18.67 -2.09
CA TYR A 152 -10.27 17.67 -1.68
C TYR A 152 -10.93 16.71 -0.67
N PRO A 153 -11.46 15.56 -1.10
CA PRO A 153 -12.13 14.66 -0.17
C PRO A 153 -11.15 14.06 0.82
N ILE A 154 -11.57 13.95 2.08
CA ILE A 154 -10.79 13.36 3.16
C ILE A 154 -10.70 11.85 2.92
N ASN A 155 -9.52 11.27 3.05
CA ASN A 155 -9.24 9.85 2.76
C ASN A 155 -9.39 9.46 1.28
N TYR A 156 -9.40 10.44 0.36
CA TYR A 156 -9.30 10.18 -1.07
C TYR A 156 -8.02 9.41 -1.39
N ARG A 157 -8.11 8.38 -2.22
CA ARG A 157 -6.98 7.54 -2.61
C ARG A 157 -7.05 7.16 -4.10
N VAL A 158 -5.96 7.43 -4.80
CA VAL A 158 -5.78 7.10 -6.22
C VAL A 158 -4.43 6.43 -6.45
N GLU A 159 -4.38 5.48 -7.37
CA GLU A 159 -3.14 4.97 -7.94
C GLU A 159 -2.96 5.50 -9.35
N ARG A 160 -1.83 6.13 -9.66
CA ARG A 160 -1.55 6.74 -10.97
C ARG A 160 -0.28 6.13 -11.57
N VAL A 161 -0.37 5.75 -12.83
CA VAL A 161 0.81 5.38 -13.64
C VAL A 161 1.45 6.67 -14.13
N PHE A 162 2.73 6.86 -13.81
CA PHE A 162 3.45 8.05 -14.23
C PHE A 162 4.95 7.75 -14.41
N ARG A 163 5.68 8.71 -14.98
CA ARG A 163 7.13 8.57 -15.20
C ARG A 163 7.87 8.27 -13.88
N GLY A 164 8.82 7.36 -13.94
CA GLY A 164 9.64 6.93 -12.82
C GLY A 164 10.71 7.95 -12.45
N TYR A 165 11.00 8.07 -11.15
CA TYR A 165 12.11 8.89 -10.63
C TYR A 165 13.47 8.19 -10.61
N ARG A 166 13.49 6.88 -10.87
CA ARG A 166 14.73 6.09 -10.87
C ARG A 166 15.55 6.43 -12.12
N THR A 167 16.84 6.11 -12.08
CA THR A 167 17.92 6.57 -12.97
C THR A 167 17.61 6.66 -14.46
N ASP A 168 16.68 5.86 -14.99
CA ASP A 168 16.42 5.82 -16.42
C ASP A 168 15.24 6.69 -16.90
N HIS A 169 14.44 7.33 -16.02
CA HIS A 169 13.26 8.19 -16.29
C HIS A 169 12.21 7.70 -17.33
N SER A 170 12.47 6.57 -17.97
CA SER A 170 11.76 5.93 -19.07
C SER A 170 10.87 4.80 -18.57
N SER A 171 11.14 4.32 -17.35
CA SER A 171 10.25 3.38 -16.66
C SER A 171 9.00 4.10 -16.16
N LEU A 172 7.84 3.49 -16.34
CA LEU A 172 6.60 3.92 -15.70
C LEU A 172 6.52 3.25 -14.32
N LEU A 173 6.11 4.01 -13.31
CA LEU A 173 5.85 3.55 -11.95
C LEU A 173 4.39 3.79 -11.58
N VAL A 174 3.90 3.04 -10.60
CA VAL A 174 2.57 3.24 -10.00
C VAL A 174 2.77 3.98 -8.69
N TYR A 175 2.23 5.19 -8.61
CA TYR A 175 2.24 6.01 -7.41
C TYR A 175 0.89 5.93 -6.72
N THR A 176 0.88 5.72 -5.40
CA THR A 176 -0.33 5.89 -4.61
C THR A 176 -0.36 7.31 -4.05
N CYS A 177 -1.43 8.04 -4.34
CA CYS A 177 -1.65 9.40 -3.85
C CYS A 177 -2.83 9.38 -2.85
N VAL A 178 -2.66 10.04 -1.71
CA VAL A 178 -3.64 10.04 -0.61
C VAL A 178 -3.86 11.45 -0.11
N ILE A 179 -5.11 11.82 0.14
CA ILE A 179 -5.49 13.07 0.83
C ILE A 179 -5.99 12.71 2.22
N LEU A 180 -5.41 13.33 3.24
CA LEU A 180 -5.71 13.09 4.65
C LEU A 180 -6.15 14.38 5.32
N ASN A 181 -6.90 14.22 6.42
CA ASN A 181 -7.12 15.27 7.39
C ASN A 181 -6.17 15.06 8.58
N LYS A 182 -5.28 16.03 8.82
CA LYS A 182 -4.47 16.11 10.04
C LYS A 182 -4.68 17.48 10.68
N ASP A 183 -5.25 17.51 11.88
CA ASP A 183 -5.54 18.74 12.64
C ASP A 183 -6.35 19.79 11.83
N ASP A 184 -7.41 19.32 11.15
CA ASP A 184 -8.28 20.12 10.25
C ASP A 184 -7.56 20.79 9.08
N LYS A 185 -6.39 20.27 8.72
CA LYS A 185 -5.62 20.70 7.54
C LYS A 185 -5.51 19.59 6.51
N VAL A 186 -5.56 20.00 5.25
CA VAL A 186 -5.36 19.09 4.12
C VAL A 186 -3.89 18.66 4.05
N VAL A 187 -3.67 17.34 4.09
CA VAL A 187 -2.35 16.74 3.93
C VAL A 187 -2.38 15.79 2.75
N PHE A 188 -1.47 16.02 1.81
CA PHE A 188 -1.27 15.17 0.65
C PHE A 188 -0.06 14.26 0.89
N GLU A 189 -0.18 13.00 0.50
CA GLU A 189 0.89 12.01 0.61
C GLU A 189 1.06 11.26 -0.72
N ILE A 190 2.31 11.00 -1.10
CA ILE A 190 2.65 10.25 -2.32
C ILE A 190 3.56 9.09 -1.95
N TYR A 191 3.25 7.90 -2.45
CA TYR A 191 3.95 6.66 -2.18
C TYR A 191 4.43 5.96 -3.46
N ASP A 192 5.56 5.26 -3.38
CA ASP A 192 6.00 4.22 -4.35
C ASP A 192 6.03 2.87 -3.63
N ASN A 193 5.22 1.89 -4.08
CA ASN A 193 5.18 0.54 -3.50
C ASN A 193 5.05 0.53 -1.97
N ASN A 194 4.10 1.30 -1.42
CA ASN A 194 3.87 1.50 0.02
C ASN A 194 5.01 2.21 0.79
N LYS A 195 6.05 2.69 0.12
CA LYS A 195 7.06 3.57 0.73
C LYS A 195 6.65 5.02 0.53
N LEU A 196 6.48 5.76 1.63
CA LEU A 196 6.21 7.19 1.60
C LEU A 196 7.38 7.92 0.92
N LEU A 197 7.07 8.73 -0.08
CA LEU A 197 8.05 9.59 -0.76
C LEU A 197 8.00 11.01 -0.20
N VAL A 198 6.80 11.61 -0.16
CA VAL A 198 6.57 12.97 0.36
C VAL A 198 5.23 13.06 1.09
N SER A 199 5.15 13.92 2.10
CA SER A 199 3.94 14.24 2.88
C SER A 199 3.94 15.72 3.25
N GLY A 200 2.77 16.36 3.25
CA GLY A 200 2.61 17.78 3.61
C GLY A 200 1.43 18.47 2.94
N GLY A 201 1.34 19.79 3.05
CA GLY A 201 0.28 20.60 2.43
C GLY A 201 0.48 20.82 0.92
N LYS A 202 -0.13 21.87 0.36
CA LYS A 202 -0.09 22.15 -1.10
C LYS A 202 1.33 22.31 -1.69
N SER A 203 2.33 22.63 -0.87
CA SER A 203 3.74 22.75 -1.29
C SER A 203 4.44 21.42 -1.57
N ILE A 204 3.83 20.26 -1.25
CA ILE A 204 4.47 18.95 -1.45
C ILE A 204 4.84 18.66 -2.90
N TRP A 205 4.14 19.28 -3.85
CA TRP A 205 4.38 19.03 -5.25
C TRP A 205 5.77 19.47 -5.67
N LYS A 206 6.24 20.60 -5.13
CA LYS A 206 7.62 21.05 -5.31
C LYS A 206 8.60 20.00 -4.78
N ASN A 207 8.39 19.53 -3.55
CA ASN A 207 9.26 18.50 -2.95
C ASN A 207 9.27 17.21 -3.79
N PHE A 208 8.13 16.82 -4.36
CA PHE A 208 8.02 15.69 -5.26
C PHE A 208 8.79 15.94 -6.56
N CYS A 209 8.59 17.07 -7.24
CA CYS A 209 9.32 17.39 -8.47
C CYS A 209 10.83 17.50 -8.25
N ASP A 210 11.26 18.06 -7.10
CA ASP A 210 12.67 18.22 -6.73
C ASP A 210 13.37 16.87 -6.57
N LEU A 211 12.69 15.88 -5.97
CA LEU A 211 13.19 14.50 -5.89
C LEU A 211 13.46 13.88 -7.27
N PHE A 212 12.80 14.38 -8.32
CA PHE A 212 12.74 13.77 -9.65
C PHE A 212 13.49 14.62 -10.69
N LYS A 213 14.00 15.81 -10.31
CA LYS A 213 14.49 16.84 -11.23
C LYS A 213 13.50 17.15 -12.36
N MET A 214 12.21 17.02 -12.06
CA MET A 214 11.15 17.26 -13.04
C MET A 214 10.83 18.75 -13.12
N ASN A 215 10.47 19.21 -14.32
CA ASN A 215 9.94 20.55 -14.47
C ASN A 215 8.55 20.62 -13.83
N ILE A 216 8.41 21.44 -12.79
CA ILE A 216 7.16 21.67 -12.05
C ILE A 216 6.03 22.15 -12.97
N ASN A 217 6.37 22.77 -14.11
CA ASN A 217 5.39 23.36 -15.01
C ASN A 217 4.62 22.36 -15.88
N ASP A 218 5.10 21.11 -15.99
CA ASP A 218 4.50 20.13 -16.90
C ASP A 218 3.20 19.55 -16.34
N VAL A 219 3.12 19.37 -15.01
CA VAL A 219 2.00 18.72 -14.31
C VAL A 219 1.76 19.43 -12.99
N LYS A 220 0.49 19.65 -12.64
CA LYS A 220 0.08 20.24 -11.35
C LYS A 220 -0.22 19.14 -10.33
N LEU A 221 -0.20 19.49 -9.04
CA LEU A 221 -0.54 18.57 -7.95
C LEU A 221 -1.90 17.91 -8.17
N GLU A 222 -2.93 18.72 -8.45
CA GLU A 222 -4.29 18.24 -8.66
C GLU A 222 -4.40 17.31 -9.87
N ASP A 223 -3.58 17.55 -10.90
CA ASP A 223 -3.52 16.67 -12.07
C ASP A 223 -2.90 15.33 -11.71
N PHE A 224 -1.82 15.33 -10.94
CA PHE A 224 -1.19 14.11 -10.46
C PHE A 224 -2.11 13.31 -9.51
N PHE A 225 -2.97 13.98 -8.76
CA PHE A 225 -3.99 13.35 -7.92
C PHE A 225 -5.29 13.02 -8.68
N ALA A 226 -5.30 13.19 -10.01
CA ALA A 226 -6.45 12.96 -10.90
C ALA A 226 -7.69 13.82 -10.60
N LEU A 227 -7.55 14.89 -9.81
CA LEU A 227 -8.64 15.80 -9.46
C LEU A 227 -8.98 16.76 -10.60
N THR A 228 -8.13 16.89 -11.62
CA THR A 228 -8.41 17.61 -12.88
C THR A 228 -9.31 16.81 -13.83
N ASN A 229 -9.42 15.49 -13.63
CA ASN A 229 -10.22 14.64 -14.49
C ASN A 229 -11.70 14.97 -14.32
N LYS A 230 -12.39 15.28 -15.43
CA LYS A 230 -13.79 15.72 -15.41
C LYS A 230 -14.72 14.70 -14.76
N ASN A 231 -14.50 13.41 -15.00
CA ASN A 231 -15.34 12.36 -14.40
C ASN A 231 -15.11 12.27 -12.90
N VAL A 232 -13.87 12.43 -12.44
CA VAL A 232 -13.55 12.49 -11.01
C VAL A 232 -14.21 13.70 -10.35
N GLN A 233 -14.16 14.87 -10.98
CA GLN A 233 -14.85 16.04 -10.47
C GLN A 233 -16.36 15.85 -10.43
N PHE A 234 -16.99 15.27 -11.45
CA PHE A 234 -18.42 14.97 -11.39
C PHE A 234 -18.76 14.00 -10.27
N MET A 235 -17.97 12.93 -10.06
CA MET A 235 -18.18 12.01 -8.94
C MET A 235 -18.09 12.71 -7.58
N ILE A 236 -17.16 13.65 -7.43
CA ILE A 236 -17.02 14.46 -6.22
C ILE A 236 -18.23 15.39 -6.06
N GLU A 237 -18.59 16.14 -7.11
CA GLU A 237 -19.71 17.09 -7.09
C GLU A 237 -21.06 16.41 -6.83
N ASP A 238 -21.31 15.25 -7.43
CA ASP A 238 -22.55 14.48 -7.26
C ASP A 238 -22.69 13.91 -5.83
N SER A 239 -21.60 13.91 -5.05
CA SER A 239 -21.59 13.38 -3.68
C SER A 239 -21.92 14.44 -2.62
N VAL A 240 -22.19 15.69 -3.00
CA VAL A 240 -22.38 16.79 -2.03
C VAL A 240 -23.25 17.94 -2.54
N ASP A 241 -23.93 18.61 -1.60
CA ASP A 241 -24.58 19.89 -1.82
C ASP A 241 -23.55 21.03 -1.99
N LEU A 242 -23.29 21.39 -3.25
CA LEU A 242 -22.28 22.39 -3.64
C LEU A 242 -22.53 23.79 -3.06
N LYS A 243 -23.76 24.11 -2.65
CA LYS A 243 -24.10 25.42 -2.04
C LYS A 243 -23.36 25.68 -0.74
N ARG A 244 -22.82 24.63 -0.11
CA ARG A 244 -22.08 24.69 1.15
C ARG A 244 -20.63 25.13 0.99
N TYR A 245 -20.13 25.21 -0.24
CA TYR A 245 -18.74 25.58 -0.53
C TYR A 245 -18.68 26.95 -1.22
N GLU A 246 -18.74 28.01 -0.43
CA GLU A 246 -18.95 29.40 -0.89
C GLU A 246 -18.03 29.87 -2.03
N GLN A 247 -16.79 29.37 -2.09
CA GLN A 247 -15.80 29.78 -3.08
C GLN A 247 -15.68 28.82 -4.27
N TYR A 248 -16.28 27.64 -4.19
CA TYR A 248 -16.18 26.61 -5.21
C TYR A 248 -17.04 26.95 -6.43
N ILE A 249 -16.48 26.81 -7.63
CA ILE A 249 -17.23 26.96 -8.88
C ILE A 249 -17.51 25.57 -9.45
N PRO A 250 -18.78 25.14 -9.57
CA PRO A 250 -19.13 23.85 -10.17
C PRO A 250 -18.54 23.69 -11.58
N LEU A 251 -18.11 22.48 -11.91
CA LEU A 251 -17.46 22.17 -13.19
C LEU A 251 -18.32 22.58 -14.38
N ARG A 252 -19.65 22.41 -14.29
CA ARG A 252 -20.61 22.79 -15.34
C ARG A 252 -20.68 24.30 -15.59
N GLU A 253 -20.26 25.11 -14.63
CA GLU A 253 -20.31 26.57 -14.69
C GLU A 253 -18.97 27.20 -15.11
N ARG A 254 -17.92 26.39 -15.26
CA ARG A 254 -16.61 26.85 -15.72
C ARG A 254 -16.65 27.00 -17.23
N LYS A 255 -16.56 28.25 -17.71
CA LYS A 255 -16.40 28.60 -19.12
C LYS A 255 -14.97 28.38 -19.59
#